data_AF-A0A1E5IGZ2-F1
#
_entry.id   AF-A0A1E5IGZ2-F1
#
_cell.length_a   1.000
_cell.length_b   1.000
_cell.length_c   1.000
_cell.angle_alpha   90.00
_cell.angle_beta   90.00
_cell.angle_gamma   90.00
#
_symmetry.space_group_name_H-M   'P 1'
#
loop_
_entity.id
_entity.type
_entity.pdbx_description
1 polymer ?
#
loop_
_entity_poly.entity_id
_entity_poly.type
_entity_poly.pdbx_seq_one_letter_code
_entity_poly.pdbx_strand_id
1 'polypeptide(L)'
;MQFYIAPLFLYNYNTGQRTETPTPNFTKKFYKEYLDTLSSKSTPEDVLNYIYAVLYCPQYRKTYIEFLETDGKSVSMAKKERMFYKYTVIGKWLAGRHTVPKDEEIREEFKFKGDIGNFVVSKIKLPTEIEHRLSIISQWKAGEVVFSGVTIKQF
;
A
#
# COMPACT_ATOMS: atom_id res chain seq x y z
N MET A 1 14.88 -13.10 -0.51
CA MET A 1 13.87 -12.15 -1.03
C MET A 1 14.38 -10.74 -0.79
N GLN A 2 14.70 -10.00 -1.84
CA GLN A 2 15.29 -8.66 -1.74
C GLN A 2 14.18 -7.60 -1.87
N PHE A 3 14.08 -6.72 -0.88
CA PHE A 3 13.13 -5.61 -0.90
C PHE A 3 13.82 -4.36 -1.43
N TYR A 4 13.11 -3.61 -2.28
CA TYR A 4 13.60 -2.35 -2.83
C TYR A 4 12.74 -1.22 -2.26
N ILE A 5 13.38 -0.23 -1.67
CA ILE A 5 12.73 0.96 -1.14
C ILE A 5 13.07 2.13 -2.07
N ALA A 6 12.05 2.76 -2.64
CA ALA A 6 12.18 3.94 -3.48
C ALA A 6 11.55 5.14 -2.75
N PRO A 7 12.30 5.90 -1.94
CA PRO A 7 11.75 7.02 -1.21
C PRO A 7 11.34 8.13 -2.18
N LEU A 8 10.21 8.79 -1.90
CA LEU A 8 9.71 9.89 -2.72
C LEU A 8 10.56 11.16 -2.58
N PHE A 9 11.09 11.41 -1.37
CA PHE A 9 11.92 12.58 -1.06
C PHE A 9 13.28 12.16 -0.49
N LEU A 10 14.30 12.93 -0.84
CA LEU A 10 15.63 12.88 -0.25
C LEU A 10 15.81 14.10 0.66
N TYR A 11 16.30 13.87 1.87
CA TYR A 11 16.54 14.92 2.86
C TYR A 11 18.03 15.24 2.89
N ASN A 12 18.37 16.47 2.55
CA ASN A 12 19.73 16.98 2.67
C ASN A 12 19.81 17.90 3.88
N TYR A 13 20.66 17.54 4.84
CA TYR A 13 20.92 18.37 6.00
C TYR A 13 21.82 19.54 5.61
N ASN A 14 21.33 20.77 5.79
CA ASN A 14 22.14 21.96 5.61
C ASN A 14 22.74 22.38 6.96
N THR A 15 24.04 22.17 7.13
CA THR A 15 24.77 22.53 8.35
C THR A 15 24.71 24.00 8.71
N GLY A 16 24.64 24.89 7.70
CA GLY A 16 24.58 26.34 7.92
C GLY A 16 23.20 26.84 8.38
N GLN A 17 22.14 26.22 7.88
CA GLN A 17 20.75 26.60 8.22
C GLN A 17 20.17 25.76 9.37
N ARG A 18 20.82 24.65 9.76
CA ARG A 18 20.31 23.65 10.72
C ARG A 18 18.89 23.17 10.38
N THR A 19 18.62 23.05 9.09
CA THR A 19 17.33 22.62 8.54
C THR A 19 17.54 21.52 7.52
N GLU A 20 16.59 20.60 7.46
CA GLU A 20 16.49 19.61 6.39
C GLU A 20 15.49 20.08 5.35
N THR A 21 15.88 20.03 4.08
CA THR A 21 14.99 20.38 2.97
C THR A 21 14.68 19.12 2.17
N PRO A 22 13.40 18.73 2.03
CA PRO A 22 13.02 17.59 1.22
C PRO A 22 13.13 17.95 -0.26
N THR A 23 13.82 17.13 -1.04
CA THR A 23 13.91 17.24 -2.50
C THR A 23 13.32 16.00 -3.15
N PRO A 24 12.44 16.12 -4.17
CA PRO A 24 11.85 14.96 -4.81
C PRO A 24 12.92 14.07 -5.46
N ASN A 25 12.81 12.76 -5.26
CA ASN A 25 13.75 11.76 -5.74
C ASN A 25 13.49 11.37 -7.22
N PHE A 26 13.48 12.36 -8.10
CA PHE A 26 13.34 12.13 -9.54
C PHE A 26 14.54 12.69 -10.30
N THR A 27 14.89 12.03 -11.40
CA THR A 27 15.97 12.51 -12.27
C THR A 27 15.54 13.77 -13.02
N LYS A 28 16.50 14.66 -13.29
CA LYS A 28 16.26 15.85 -14.13
C LYS A 28 15.71 15.49 -15.51
N LYS A 29 16.11 14.33 -16.04
CA LYS A 29 15.62 13.79 -17.31
C LYS A 29 14.11 13.51 -17.24
N PHE A 30 13.65 12.87 -16.17
CA PHE A 30 12.24 12.57 -15.96
C PHE A 30 11.36 13.84 -15.89
N TYR A 31 11.85 14.89 -15.24
CA TYR A 31 11.16 16.19 -15.25
C TYR A 31 10.97 16.71 -16.67
N LYS A 32 12.07 16.86 -17.41
CA LYS A 32 12.06 17.45 -18.75
C LYS A 32 11.25 16.65 -19.76
N GLU A 33 11.37 15.32 -19.72
CA GLU A 33 10.77 14.43 -20.72
C GLU A 33 9.31 14.10 -20.42
N TYR A 34 8.85 14.27 -19.17
CA TYR A 34 7.50 13.88 -18.78
C TYR A 34 6.78 14.96 -17.96
N LEU A 35 7.27 15.31 -16.76
CA LEU A 35 6.52 16.19 -15.87
C LEU A 35 6.30 17.59 -16.44
N ASP A 36 7.29 18.15 -17.12
CA ASP A 36 7.22 19.47 -17.76
C ASP A 36 6.32 19.44 -19.01
N THR A 37 5.98 18.26 -19.53
CA THR A 37 5.08 18.09 -20.68
C THR A 37 3.60 18.09 -20.30
N LEU A 38 3.28 17.93 -19.01
CA LEU A 38 1.91 17.96 -18.51
C LEU A 38 1.42 19.41 -18.48
N SER A 39 0.21 19.66 -18.97
CA SER A 39 -0.37 21.02 -18.99
C SER A 39 -0.54 21.61 -17.59
N SER A 40 -0.77 20.74 -16.61
CA SER A 40 -0.88 21.10 -15.20
C SER A 40 0.36 20.67 -14.42
N LYS A 41 0.83 21.53 -13.51
CA LYS A 41 1.93 21.21 -12.60
C LYS A 41 1.51 20.07 -11.67
N SER A 42 2.07 18.89 -11.90
CA SER A 42 1.87 17.72 -11.04
C SER A 42 2.83 17.74 -9.87
N THR A 43 2.38 17.26 -8.71
CA THR A 43 3.25 17.14 -7.53
C THR A 43 3.99 15.79 -7.54
N PRO A 44 5.07 15.64 -6.75
CA PRO A 44 5.72 14.34 -6.56
C PRO A 44 4.76 13.24 -6.07
N GLU A 45 3.82 13.60 -5.21
CA GLU A 45 2.79 12.70 -4.71
C GLU A 45 1.83 12.25 -5.82
N ASP A 46 1.52 13.10 -6.80
CA ASP A 46 0.69 12.71 -7.95
C ASP A 46 1.35 11.60 -8.78
N VAL A 47 2.68 11.68 -8.94
CA VAL A 47 3.49 10.66 -9.61
C VAL A 47 3.50 9.37 -8.79
N LEU A 48 3.73 9.48 -7.47
CA LEU A 48 3.69 8.33 -6.57
C LEU A 48 2.33 7.62 -6.64
N ASN A 49 1.23 8.38 -6.56
CA ASN A 49 -0.12 7.86 -6.63
C ASN A 49 -0.39 7.20 -7.99
N TYR A 50 0.03 7.81 -9.10
CA TYR A 50 -0.07 7.17 -10.42
C TYR A 50 0.65 5.81 -10.45
N ILE A 51 1.91 5.77 -10.02
CA ILE A 51 2.70 4.53 -9.96
C ILE A 51 1.99 3.49 -9.09
N TYR A 52 1.45 3.93 -7.95
CA TYR A 52 0.69 3.07 -7.04
C TYR A 52 -0.51 2.42 -7.73
N ALA A 53 -1.30 3.19 -8.45
CA ALA A 53 -2.45 2.67 -9.20
C ALA A 53 -2.03 1.66 -10.27
N VAL A 54 -0.95 1.93 -11.01
CA VAL A 54 -0.45 1.03 -12.06
C VAL A 54 0.04 -0.29 -11.47
N LEU A 55 0.81 -0.25 -10.38
CA LEU A 55 1.31 -1.46 -9.72
C LEU A 55 0.20 -2.31 -9.10
N TYR A 56 -0.92 -1.70 -8.69
CA TYR A 56 -2.07 -2.45 -8.17
C TYR A 56 -3.00 -2.99 -9.26
N CYS A 57 -2.88 -2.52 -10.51
CA CYS A 57 -3.68 -3.00 -11.63
C CYS A 57 -3.43 -4.51 -11.89
N PRO A 58 -4.46 -5.38 -11.79
CA PRO A 58 -4.29 -6.82 -11.99
C PRO A 58 -3.77 -7.19 -13.38
N GLN A 59 -4.27 -6.52 -14.42
CA GLN A 59 -3.81 -6.73 -15.80
C GLN A 59 -2.34 -6.34 -15.95
N TYR A 60 -1.92 -5.21 -15.38
CA TYR A 60 -0.52 -4.78 -15.42
C TYR A 60 0.39 -5.81 -14.73
N ARG A 61 0.02 -6.26 -13.53
CA ARG A 61 0.80 -7.28 -12.81
C ARG A 61 0.90 -8.58 -13.60
N LYS A 62 -0.19 -9.07 -14.20
CA LYS A 62 -0.16 -10.29 -15.02
C LYS A 62 0.75 -10.16 -16.25
N THR A 63 0.70 -9.01 -16.94
CA THR A 63 1.50 -8.80 -18.15
C THR A 63 2.98 -8.59 -17.87
N TYR A 64 3.32 -7.95 -16.74
CA TYR A 64 4.69 -7.53 -16.45
C TYR A 64 5.35 -8.28 -15.28
N ILE A 65 4.78 -9.40 -14.81
CA ILE A 65 5.28 -10.12 -13.62
C ILE A 65 6.77 -10.50 -13.76
N GLU A 66 7.17 -11.04 -14.92
CA GLU A 66 8.56 -11.41 -15.19
C GLU A 66 9.52 -10.21 -15.18
N PHE A 67 9.05 -9.04 -15.65
CA PHE A 67 9.82 -7.79 -15.64
C PHE A 67 9.87 -7.11 -14.26
N LEU A 68 8.84 -7.32 -13.43
CA LEU A 68 8.78 -6.81 -12.05
C LEU A 68 9.62 -7.67 -11.10
N GLU A 69 9.76 -8.96 -11.39
CA GLU A 69 10.58 -9.90 -10.62
C GLU A 69 12.08 -9.77 -10.91
N THR A 70 12.43 -9.40 -12.14
CA THR A 70 13.81 -9.08 -12.56
C THR A 70 14.18 -7.62 -12.23
N ASP A 71 15.45 -7.23 -12.38
CA ASP A 71 15.94 -5.88 -12.04
C ASP A 71 15.38 -4.76 -12.92
N GLY A 72 14.61 -5.07 -13.97
CA GLY A 72 14.01 -4.14 -14.92
C GLY A 72 12.74 -3.45 -14.44
N LYS A 73 12.63 -3.14 -13.14
CA LYS A 73 11.43 -2.57 -12.48
C LYS A 73 11.12 -1.16 -12.97
N SER A 74 10.55 -1.06 -14.15
CA SER A 74 10.12 0.19 -14.77
C SER A 74 8.60 0.25 -14.82
N VAL A 75 8.07 1.46 -14.61
CA VAL A 75 6.64 1.73 -14.74
C VAL A 75 6.44 2.64 -15.93
N SER A 76 5.60 2.19 -16.87
CA SER A 76 5.28 2.99 -18.04
C SER A 76 4.38 4.18 -17.67
N MET A 77 4.81 5.37 -18.07
CA MET A 77 4.04 6.59 -17.84
C MET A 77 2.97 6.79 -18.90
N ALA A 78 1.88 7.45 -18.52
CA ALA A 78 0.72 7.59 -19.39
C ALA A 78 1.01 8.59 -20.52
N LYS A 79 0.78 8.17 -21.77
CA LYS A 79 0.96 9.05 -22.95
C LYS A 79 -0.04 10.20 -23.01
N LYS A 80 -1.21 10.04 -22.38
CA LYS A 80 -2.28 11.04 -22.33
C LYS A 80 -2.42 11.57 -20.91
N GLU A 81 -2.32 12.87 -20.74
CA GLU A 81 -2.45 13.55 -19.46
C GLU A 81 -3.74 13.20 -18.72
N ARG A 82 -4.88 13.13 -19.44
CA ARG A 82 -6.16 12.70 -18.86
C ARG A 82 -6.07 11.31 -18.21
N MET A 83 -5.30 10.39 -18.79
CA MET A 83 -5.13 9.05 -18.23
C MET A 83 -4.23 9.09 -17.00
N PHE A 84 -3.16 9.89 -17.03
CA PHE A 84 -2.29 10.11 -15.86
C PHE A 84 -3.14 10.51 -14.64
N TYR A 85 -3.88 11.61 -14.74
CA TYR A 85 -4.69 12.10 -13.62
C TYR A 85 -5.80 11.14 -13.19
N LYS A 86 -6.42 10.43 -14.14
CA LYS A 86 -7.42 9.40 -13.82
C LYS A 86 -6.83 8.33 -12.90
N TYR A 87 -5.62 7.84 -13.21
CA TYR A 87 -4.95 6.85 -12.38
C TYR A 87 -4.40 7.45 -11.08
N THR A 88 -3.91 8.69 -11.09
CA THR A 88 -3.50 9.41 -9.88
C THR A 88 -4.62 9.47 -8.85
N VAL A 89 -5.86 9.76 -9.25
CA VAL A 89 -7.02 9.79 -8.34
C VAL A 89 -7.28 8.43 -7.70
N ILE A 90 -7.24 7.35 -8.49
CA ILE A 90 -7.41 5.97 -7.99
C ILE A 90 -6.28 5.61 -7.03
N GLY A 91 -5.04 5.94 -7.40
CA GLY A 91 -3.86 5.66 -6.60
C GLY A 91 -3.86 6.39 -5.27
N LYS A 92 -4.28 7.66 -5.24
CA LYS A 92 -4.45 8.43 -4.02
C LYS A 92 -5.47 7.79 -3.08
N TRP A 93 -6.58 7.29 -3.62
CA TRP A 93 -7.57 6.57 -2.84
C TRP A 93 -7.03 5.25 -2.26
N LEU A 94 -6.29 4.47 -3.06
CA LEU A 94 -5.64 3.23 -2.63
C LEU A 94 -4.57 3.49 -1.56
N ALA A 95 -3.66 4.43 -1.82
CA ALA A 95 -2.59 4.79 -0.89
C ALA A 95 -3.17 5.29 0.43
N GLY A 96 -4.19 6.15 0.38
CA GLY A 96 -4.90 6.63 1.57
C GLY A 96 -5.45 5.49 2.43
N ARG A 97 -6.01 4.44 1.80
CA ARG A 97 -6.51 3.25 2.52
C ARG A 97 -5.42 2.36 3.11
N HIS A 98 -4.22 2.36 2.54
CA HIS A 98 -3.11 1.57 3.06
C HIS A 98 -2.25 2.32 4.09
N THR A 99 -2.24 3.65 4.06
CA THR A 99 -1.47 4.48 5.01
C THR A 99 -2.26 4.84 6.26
N VAL A 100 -3.56 5.09 6.12
CA VAL A 100 -4.43 5.40 7.26
C VAL A 100 -5.35 4.19 7.49
N PRO A 101 -5.21 3.46 8.60
CA PRO A 101 -6.33 2.66 9.09
C PRO A 101 -7.41 3.67 9.46
N LYS A 102 -8.30 3.99 8.52
CA LYS A 102 -9.43 4.86 8.85
C LYS A 102 -10.20 4.16 9.97
N ASP A 103 -10.54 4.91 11.00
CA ASP A 103 -11.72 4.67 11.86
C ASP A 103 -13.04 4.72 11.05
N GLU A 104 -13.02 4.46 9.73
CA GLU A 104 -14.20 4.03 9.00
C GLU A 104 -14.48 2.66 9.54
N GLU A 105 -15.47 2.60 10.45
CA GLU A 105 -16.11 1.40 10.97
C GLU A 105 -15.80 0.22 10.04
N ILE A 106 -14.98 -0.70 10.52
CA ILE A 106 -15.04 -2.06 9.99
C ILE A 106 -16.48 -2.50 10.28
N ARG A 107 -17.38 -2.25 9.33
CA ARG A 107 -18.82 -2.54 9.42
C ARG A 107 -19.12 -4.02 9.35
N GLU A 108 -18.08 -4.84 9.27
CA GLU A 108 -18.20 -6.26 9.51
C GLU A 108 -18.19 -6.45 11.04
N GLU A 109 -19.39 -6.50 11.62
CA GLU A 109 -19.60 -6.88 13.01
C GLU A 109 -19.09 -8.31 13.22
N PHE A 110 -17.82 -8.44 13.64
CA PHE A 110 -17.29 -9.73 14.04
C PHE A 110 -17.87 -10.11 15.39
N LYS A 111 -18.54 -11.26 15.46
CA LYS A 111 -19.00 -11.80 16.75
C LYS A 111 -17.79 -12.32 17.51
N PHE A 112 -17.48 -11.66 18.61
CA PHE A 112 -16.43 -12.01 19.57
C PHE A 112 -16.97 -13.00 20.61
N LYS A 113 -16.23 -14.09 20.87
CA LYS A 113 -16.45 -14.99 22.02
C LYS A 113 -15.11 -15.32 22.69
N GLY A 114 -15.00 -15.07 24.00
CA GLY A 114 -13.82 -15.38 24.82
C GLY A 114 -13.81 -14.64 26.17
N ASP A 115 -12.92 -15.04 27.08
CA ASP A 115 -12.73 -14.37 28.40
C ASP A 115 -12.21 -12.94 28.18
N ILE A 116 -13.07 -11.94 28.45
CA ILE A 116 -12.74 -10.51 28.35
C ILE A 116 -11.85 -10.16 29.54
N GLY A 117 -10.54 -10.17 29.35
CA GLY A 117 -9.59 -9.81 30.41
C GLY A 117 -8.13 -10.14 30.11
N ASN A 118 -7.85 -10.99 29.12
CA ASN A 118 -6.48 -11.27 28.69
C ASN A 118 -6.35 -11.32 27.16
N PHE A 119 -5.67 -10.32 26.59
CA PHE A 119 -5.41 -10.17 25.15
C PHE A 119 -4.03 -10.67 24.72
N VAL A 120 -3.31 -11.42 25.58
CA VAL A 120 -1.98 -11.95 25.26
C VAL A 120 -2.11 -13.13 24.28
N VAL A 121 -1.64 -12.90 23.05
CA VAL A 121 -1.70 -13.87 21.95
C VAL A 121 -0.53 -14.85 22.01
N SER A 122 -0.82 -16.16 22.07
CA SER A 122 0.19 -17.22 21.91
C SER A 122 0.38 -17.65 20.46
N LYS A 123 -0.74 -17.78 19.74
CA LYS A 123 -0.80 -18.35 18.40
C LYS A 123 -2.08 -17.90 17.72
N ILE A 124 -1.99 -17.65 16.42
CA ILE A 124 -3.11 -17.34 15.53
C ILE A 124 -3.35 -18.57 14.64
N LYS A 125 -4.60 -19.03 14.56
CA LYS A 125 -5.08 -20.03 13.60
C LYS A 125 -5.91 -19.31 12.54
N LEU A 126 -5.47 -19.42 11.28
CA LEU A 126 -6.13 -18.79 10.14
C LEU A 126 -7.44 -19.51 9.78
N PRO A 127 -8.42 -18.79 9.22
CA PRO A 127 -9.63 -19.39 8.65
C PRO A 127 -9.29 -20.41 7.57
N THR A 128 -9.99 -21.54 7.60
CA THR A 128 -10.04 -22.49 6.49
C THR A 128 -11.28 -22.26 5.65
N GLU A 129 -11.29 -22.76 4.41
CA GLU A 129 -12.45 -22.70 3.50
C GLU A 129 -13.72 -23.33 4.09
N ILE A 130 -13.58 -24.19 5.09
CA ILE A 130 -14.68 -24.91 5.73
C ILE A 130 -15.18 -24.15 6.98
N GLU A 131 -14.27 -23.57 7.77
CA GLU A 131 -14.63 -23.09 9.10
C GLU A 131 -14.88 -21.58 9.17
N HIS A 132 -14.46 -20.78 8.16
CA HIS A 132 -14.70 -19.32 8.07
C HIS A 132 -14.47 -18.56 9.39
N ARG A 133 -13.54 -19.05 10.22
CA ARG A 133 -13.27 -18.58 11.57
C ARG A 133 -11.79 -18.37 11.80
N LEU A 134 -11.43 -17.23 12.36
CA LEU A 134 -10.07 -16.97 12.83
C LEU A 134 -10.04 -17.21 14.34
N SER A 135 -9.10 -18.01 14.82
CA SER A 135 -8.96 -18.29 16.26
C SER A 135 -7.64 -17.75 16.80
N ILE A 136 -7.68 -17.12 17.96
CA ILE A 136 -6.52 -16.67 18.73
C ILE A 136 -6.46 -17.51 20.01
N ILE A 137 -5.33 -18.18 20.26
CA ILE A 137 -5.12 -18.99 21.47
C ILE A 137 -4.37 -18.15 22.50
N SER A 138 -4.87 -18.06 23.74
CA SER A 138 -4.21 -17.32 24.82
C SER A 138 -3.07 -18.13 25.47
N GLN A 139 -2.03 -17.45 25.97
CA GLN A 139 -0.85 -18.11 26.58
C GLN A 139 -1.08 -18.71 27.98
N TRP A 140 -2.03 -18.18 28.76
CA TRP A 140 -2.08 -18.43 30.22
C TRP A 140 -3.41 -19.04 30.72
N LYS A 141 -4.38 -19.22 29.82
CA LYS A 141 -5.58 -20.04 30.03
C LYS A 141 -5.90 -20.76 28.71
N ALA A 142 -6.52 -21.93 28.78
CA ALA A 142 -7.06 -22.63 27.61
C ALA A 142 -8.29 -21.91 26.98
N GLY A 143 -8.24 -20.58 26.91
CA GLY A 143 -9.22 -19.74 26.25
C GLY A 143 -8.84 -19.59 24.78
N GLU A 144 -9.75 -20.03 23.91
CA GLU A 144 -9.72 -19.73 22.48
C GLU A 144 -10.64 -18.53 22.23
N VAL A 145 -10.10 -17.46 21.66
CA VAL A 145 -10.89 -16.33 21.17
C VAL A 145 -11.19 -16.59 19.71
N VAL A 146 -12.48 -16.68 19.36
CA VAL A 146 -12.91 -17.01 17.99
C VAL A 146 -13.61 -15.82 17.36
N PHE A 147 -13.15 -15.43 16.18
CA PHE A 147 -13.79 -14.46 15.30
C PHE A 147 -14.55 -15.22 14.22
N SER A 148 -15.87 -15.04 14.19
CA SER A 148 -16.77 -15.67 13.20
C SER A 148 -17.23 -14.64 12.17
N GLY A 149 -17.48 -15.09 10.93
CA GLY A 149 -17.86 -14.22 9.81
C GLY A 149 -16.69 -13.76 8.92
N VAL A 150 -15.49 -14.32 9.13
CA VAL A 150 -14.32 -14.00 8.30
C VAL A 150 -14.42 -14.78 6.99
N THR A 151 -14.65 -14.09 5.89
CA THR A 151 -14.75 -14.73 4.56
C THR A 151 -13.40 -14.67 3.84
N ILE A 152 -12.94 -15.80 3.32
CA ILE A 152 -11.80 -15.84 2.41
C ILE A 152 -12.30 -15.37 1.04
N LYS A 153 -12.00 -14.13 0.66
CA LYS A 153 -12.17 -13.67 -0.72
C LYS A 153 -10.94 -14.11 -1.51
N GLN A 154 -11.11 -15.08 -2.41
CA GLN A 154 -10.12 -15.39 -3.43
C GLN A 154 -10.14 -14.25 -4.47
N PHE A 155 -8.97 -13.71 -4.82
CA PHE A 155 -8.76 -12.63 -5.80
C PHE A 155 -8.02 -13.15 -7.03
#